data_AF-D0W1K5-F1
#
_entry.id   AF-D0W1K5-F1
#
_cell.length_a   1.000
_cell.length_b   1.000
_cell.length_c   1.000
_cell.angle_alpha   90.00
_cell.angle_beta   90.00
_cell.angle_gamma   90.00
#
_symmetry.space_group_name_H-M   'P 1'
#
loop_
_entity.id
_entity.type
_entity.pdbx_description
1 polymer ?
#
loop_
_entity_poly.entity_id
_entity_poly.type
_entity_poly.pdbx_seq_one_letter_code
_entity_poly.pdbx_strand_id
1 'polypeptide(L)'
;MRFFGIGFLVLLFLEIMSIVWVADWLGGGWALFLMVTGFVVGVLMLRHTGMSGILLAGAAMRSGGKVSVYQMLWPIRYTVAAVCLISPGFVSSVLALLLLLPFKGAAVLQPVGSEHFFDMNQSGAKKDTPYDDDIIEGEYTVAKPDGDKHRNAIEHKRDESI
;
A
#
# COMPACT_ATOMS: atom_id res chain seq x y z
N MET A 1 -23.25 -20.13 13.19
CA MET A 1 -22.73 -19.23 14.26
C MET A 1 -22.18 -19.96 15.49
N ARG A 2 -22.59 -21.20 15.81
CA ARG A 2 -22.11 -21.93 17.00
C ARG A 2 -20.64 -22.40 16.94
N PHE A 3 -20.13 -22.69 15.75
CA PHE A 3 -18.77 -23.22 15.58
C PHE A 3 -17.66 -22.16 15.63
N PHE A 4 -17.98 -20.89 15.35
CA PHE A 4 -16.99 -19.81 15.31
C PHE A 4 -16.36 -19.55 16.69
N GLY A 5 -17.17 -19.56 17.75
CA GLY A 5 -16.69 -19.40 19.13
C GLY A 5 -15.80 -20.55 19.59
N ILE A 6 -16.13 -21.79 19.20
CA ILE A 6 -15.33 -22.98 19.55
C ILE A 6 -13.96 -22.91 18.86
N GLY A 7 -13.93 -22.55 17.57
CA GLY A 7 -12.67 -22.38 16.84
C GLY A 7 -11.78 -21.30 17.44
N PHE A 8 -12.34 -20.15 17.81
CA PHE A 8 -11.59 -19.08 18.49
C PHE A 8 -11.04 -19.53 19.85
N LEU A 9 -11.82 -20.27 20.63
CA LEU A 9 -11.38 -20.79 21.93
C LEU A 9 -10.22 -21.80 21.78
N VAL A 10 -10.30 -22.68 20.78
CA VAL A 10 -9.22 -23.63 20.45
C VAL A 10 -7.97 -22.89 20.00
N LEU A 11 -8.11 -21.86 19.15
CA LEU A 11 -6.98 -21.04 18.71
C LEU A 11 -6.32 -20.34 19.90
N LEU A 12 -7.10 -19.72 20.77
CA LEU A 12 -6.58 -19.04 21.96
C LEU A 12 -5.89 -20.01 22.91
N PHE A 13 -6.44 -21.21 23.11
CA PHE A 13 -5.77 -22.26 23.87
C PHE A 13 -4.43 -22.67 23.23
N LEU A 14 -4.43 -22.86 21.91
CA LEU A 14 -3.22 -23.19 21.14
C LEU A 14 -2.17 -22.07 21.24
N GLU A 15 -2.59 -20.81 21.35
CA GLU A 15 -1.68 -19.69 21.51
C GLU A 15 -0.93 -19.75 22.83
N ILE A 16 -1.66 -19.91 23.94
CA ILE A 16 -1.05 -20.02 25.27
C ILE A 16 -0.09 -21.21 25.30
N MET A 17 -0.49 -22.36 24.74
CA MET A 17 0.38 -23.54 24.66
C MET A 17 1.64 -23.27 23.82
N SER A 18 1.52 -22.57 22.69
CA SER A 18 2.66 -22.25 21.84
C SER A 18 3.64 -21.29 22.52
N ILE A 19 3.13 -20.30 23.26
CA ILE A 19 3.96 -19.34 24.00
C ILE A 19 4.75 -20.06 25.09
N VAL A 20 4.10 -20.94 25.86
CA VAL A 20 4.77 -21.74 26.90
C VAL A 20 5.83 -22.64 26.27
N TRP A 21 5.51 -23.31 25.16
CA TRP A 21 6.46 -24.21 24.50
C TRP A 21 7.69 -23.48 23.96
N VAL A 22 7.50 -22.33 23.32
CA VAL A 22 8.61 -21.51 22.82
C VAL A 22 9.38 -20.87 23.97
N ALA A 23 8.70 -20.44 25.05
CA ALA A 23 9.36 -19.90 26.23
C ALA A 23 10.19 -20.96 26.97
N ASP A 24 9.76 -22.22 26.98
CA ASP A 24 10.53 -23.33 27.55
C ASP A 24 11.73 -23.70 26.66
N TRP A 25 11.57 -23.65 25.34
CA TRP A 25 12.62 -24.01 24.39
C TRP A 25 13.69 -22.91 24.18
N LEU A 26 13.27 -21.65 23.96
CA LEU A 26 14.16 -20.50 23.71
C LEU A 26 14.45 -19.67 24.96
N GLY A 27 13.68 -19.83 26.02
CA GLY A 27 13.67 -18.94 27.18
C GLY A 27 12.62 -17.84 27.07
N GLY A 28 11.96 -17.52 28.19
CA GLY A 28 10.86 -16.53 28.23
C GLY A 28 11.24 -15.14 27.71
N GLY A 29 12.48 -14.69 27.96
CA GLY A 29 12.96 -13.40 27.45
C GLY A 29 12.99 -13.33 25.91
N TRP A 30 13.42 -14.41 25.26
CA TRP A 30 13.43 -14.52 23.81
C TRP A 30 12.05 -14.70 23.22
N ALA A 31 11.18 -15.45 23.89
CA ALA A 31 9.78 -15.55 23.49
C ALA A 31 9.08 -14.18 23.50
N LEU A 32 9.30 -13.37 24.56
CA LEU A 32 8.75 -12.01 24.63
C LEU A 32 9.35 -11.08 23.57
N PHE A 33 10.66 -11.15 23.33
CA PHE A 33 11.31 -10.34 22.30
C PHE A 33 10.73 -10.63 20.90
N LEU A 34 10.55 -11.91 20.55
CA LEU A 34 9.94 -12.31 19.29
C LEU A 34 8.48 -11.83 19.18
N MET A 35 7.71 -11.94 20.26
CA MET A 35 6.33 -11.47 20.29
C MET A 35 6.22 -9.96 20.09
N VAL A 36 7.05 -9.17 20.78
CA VAL A 36 7.11 -7.71 20.60
C VAL A 36 7.53 -7.36 19.18
N THR A 37 8.55 -8.04 18.65
CA THR A 37 9.02 -7.82 17.28
C THR A 37 7.92 -8.12 16.26
N GLY A 38 7.23 -9.27 16.41
CA GLY A 38 6.10 -9.64 15.56
C GLY A 38 4.96 -8.62 15.62
N PHE A 39 4.61 -8.17 16.83
CA PHE A 39 3.60 -7.13 17.02
C PHE A 39 3.97 -5.82 16.31
N VAL A 40 5.21 -5.35 16.51
CA VAL A 40 5.71 -4.12 15.86
C VAL A 40 5.69 -4.26 14.34
N VAL A 41 6.19 -5.38 13.81
CA VAL A 41 6.13 -5.68 12.37
C VAL A 41 4.69 -5.66 11.88
N GLY A 42 3.75 -6.28 12.61
CA GLY A 42 2.34 -6.33 12.22
C GLY A 42 1.70 -4.95 12.17
N VAL A 43 1.99 -4.09 13.15
CA VAL A 43 1.54 -2.70 13.16
C VAL A 43 2.14 -1.91 12.00
N LEU A 44 3.44 -2.06 11.73
CA LEU A 44 4.10 -1.40 10.60
C LEU A 44 3.50 -1.84 9.27
N MET A 45 3.28 -3.15 9.09
CA MET A 45 2.62 -3.72 7.92
C MET A 45 1.24 -3.09 7.70
N LEU A 46 0.42 -2.98 8.76
CA LEU A 46 -0.90 -2.37 8.67
C LEU A 46 -0.82 -0.88 8.29
N ARG A 47 0.17 -0.15 8.83
CA ARG A 47 0.39 1.26 8.52
C ARG A 47 0.80 1.48 7.05
N HIS A 48 1.70 0.66 6.53
CA HIS A 48 2.15 0.74 5.14
C HIS A 48 1.06 0.34 4.14
N THR A 49 0.26 -0.69 4.46
CA THR A 49 -0.82 -1.17 3.58
C THR A 49 -2.06 -0.28 3.64
N GLY A 50 -2.34 0.32 4.80
CA GLY A 50 -3.45 1.28 4.95
C GLY A 50 -3.30 2.50 4.04
N MET A 51 -2.08 3.01 3.85
CA MET A 51 -1.84 4.18 2.99
C MET A 51 -2.00 3.85 1.49
N SER A 52 -1.50 2.70 1.03
CA SER A 52 -1.62 2.28 -0.36
C SER A 52 -3.05 1.88 -0.75
N GLY A 53 -3.81 1.30 0.18
CA GLY A 53 -5.24 1.00 -0.01
C GLY A 53 -6.10 2.27 -0.20
N ILE A 54 -5.81 3.33 0.55
CA ILE A 54 -6.51 4.63 0.40
C ILE A 54 -6.15 5.31 -0.92
N LEU A 55 -4.87 5.28 -1.32
CA LEU A 55 -4.43 5.83 -2.60
C LEU A 55 -5.04 5.06 -3.78
N LEU A 56 -5.09 3.73 -3.70
CA LEU A 56 -5.71 2.89 -4.72
C LEU A 56 -7.23 3.08 -4.76
N ALA A 57 -7.91 3.22 -3.62
CA ALA A 57 -9.34 3.55 -3.56
C ALA A 57 -9.62 4.97 -4.09
N GLY A 58 -8.75 5.93 -3.80
CA GLY A 58 -8.80 7.28 -4.35
C GLY A 58 -8.60 7.30 -5.87
N ALA A 59 -7.63 6.54 -6.37
CA ALA A 59 -7.40 6.35 -7.80
C ALA A 59 -8.56 5.61 -8.48
N ALA A 60 -9.13 4.58 -7.82
CA ALA A 60 -10.28 3.84 -8.31
C ALA A 60 -11.54 4.69 -8.46
N MET A 61 -11.80 5.59 -7.49
CA MET A 61 -12.87 6.57 -7.55
C MET A 61 -12.65 7.58 -8.68
N ARG A 62 -11.40 7.89 -9.02
CA ARG A 62 -11.04 8.86 -10.07
C ARG A 62 -10.96 8.24 -11.47
N SER A 63 -10.68 6.94 -11.58
CA SER A 63 -10.45 6.22 -12.85
C SER A 63 -11.64 5.38 -13.34
N GLY A 64 -12.83 5.50 -12.75
CA GLY A 64 -14.06 5.01 -13.39
C GLY A 64 -14.16 3.48 -13.55
N GLY A 65 -13.74 2.70 -12.56
CA GLY A 65 -14.31 1.35 -12.36
C GLY A 65 -13.59 0.16 -13.03
N LYS A 66 -12.26 0.16 -13.15
CA LYS A 66 -11.49 -1.01 -13.59
C LYS A 66 -10.43 -1.45 -12.58
N VAL A 67 -10.79 -1.54 -11.30
CA VAL A 67 -9.89 -2.18 -10.32
C VAL A 67 -10.11 -3.67 -10.39
N SER A 68 -9.11 -4.41 -10.84
CA SER A 68 -9.16 -5.88 -10.87
C SER A 68 -9.38 -6.41 -9.45
N VAL A 69 -10.31 -7.36 -9.29
CA VAL A 69 -10.59 -8.02 -7.99
C VAL A 69 -9.31 -8.56 -7.36
N TYR A 70 -8.36 -9.03 -8.18
CA TYR A 70 -7.07 -9.53 -7.73
C TYR A 70 -6.19 -8.44 -7.08
N GLN A 71 -6.26 -7.21 -7.59
CA GLN A 71 -5.55 -6.06 -7.06
C GLN A 71 -6.14 -5.59 -5.72
N MET A 72 -7.44 -5.84 -5.49
CA MET A 72 -8.09 -5.57 -4.21
C MET A 72 -7.87 -6.70 -3.19
N LEU A 73 -7.69 -7.94 -3.65
CA LEU A 73 -7.42 -9.10 -2.80
C LEU A 73 -6.03 -9.06 -2.14
N TRP A 74 -5.04 -8.45 -2.81
CA TRP A 74 -3.66 -8.37 -2.32
C TRP A 74 -3.54 -7.52 -1.04
N PRO A 75 -4.06 -6.27 -0.96
CA PRO A 75 -4.12 -5.49 0.27
C PRO A 75 -4.94 -6.16 1.38
N ILE A 76 -6.06 -6.82 1.03
CA ILE A 76 -6.90 -7.52 2.01
C ILE A 76 -6.13 -8.66 2.67
N ARG A 77 -5.46 -9.51 1.87
CA ARG A 77 -4.65 -10.62 2.41
C ARG A 77 -3.56 -10.11 3.35
N TYR A 78 -2.88 -9.05 2.95
CA TYR A 78 -1.83 -8.45 3.76
C TYR A 78 -2.38 -7.83 5.05
N THR A 79 -3.55 -7.21 5.00
CA THR A 79 -4.26 -6.67 6.18
C THR A 79 -4.63 -7.78 7.15
N VAL A 80 -5.20 -8.89 6.66
CA VAL A 80 -5.54 -10.05 7.50
C VAL A 80 -4.28 -10.66 8.12
N ALA A 81 -3.18 -10.77 7.35
CA ALA A 81 -1.90 -11.26 7.86
C ALA A 81 -1.35 -10.35 8.98
N ALA A 82 -1.41 -9.03 8.78
CA ALA A 82 -0.99 -8.04 9.77
C ALA A 82 -1.82 -8.16 11.06
N VAL A 83 -3.15 -8.29 10.96
CA VAL A 83 -4.03 -8.49 12.13
C VAL A 83 -3.70 -9.80 12.86
N CYS A 84 -3.42 -10.89 12.13
CA CYS A 84 -2.94 -12.13 12.75
C CYS A 84 -1.58 -11.95 13.44
N LEU A 85 -0.64 -11.20 12.86
CA LEU A 85 0.70 -10.98 13.46
C LEU A 85 0.63 -10.09 14.72
N ILE A 86 -0.34 -9.17 14.77
CA ILE A 86 -0.65 -8.33 15.93
C ILE A 86 -1.26 -9.17 17.07
N SER A 87 -1.95 -10.27 16.74
CA SER A 87 -2.48 -11.18 17.76
C SER A 87 -1.33 -11.76 18.60
N PRO A 88 -1.39 -11.67 19.94
CA PRO A 88 -0.31 -12.14 20.80
C PRO A 88 -0.19 -13.67 20.72
N GLY A 89 0.90 -14.17 20.13
CA GLY A 89 1.03 -15.60 19.90
C GLY A 89 1.96 -16.09 18.80
N PHE A 90 2.45 -17.34 18.91
CA PHE A 90 3.27 -17.97 17.86
C PHE A 90 2.43 -18.66 16.80
N VAL A 91 1.24 -19.17 17.13
CA VAL A 91 0.37 -19.82 16.14
C VAL A 91 -0.08 -18.80 15.11
N SER A 92 -0.61 -17.66 15.58
CA SER A 92 -1.04 -16.56 14.72
C SER A 92 0.14 -15.95 13.98
N SER A 93 1.34 -15.96 14.56
CA SER A 93 2.55 -15.56 13.86
C SER A 93 2.87 -16.48 12.67
N VAL A 94 2.81 -17.81 12.86
CA VAL A 94 2.99 -18.78 11.78
C VAL A 94 1.88 -18.66 10.74
N LEU A 95 0.63 -18.49 11.15
CA LEU A 95 -0.50 -18.28 10.25
C LEU A 95 -0.34 -16.98 9.44
N ALA A 96 0.11 -15.90 10.06
CA ALA A 96 0.37 -14.63 9.41
C ALA A 96 1.50 -14.75 8.39
N LEU A 97 2.62 -15.41 8.76
CA LEU A 97 3.72 -15.72 7.84
C LEU A 97 3.26 -16.58 6.67
N LEU A 98 2.43 -17.59 6.93
CA LEU A 98 1.84 -18.45 5.92
C LEU A 98 0.90 -17.69 4.98
N LEU A 99 0.15 -16.71 5.51
CA LEU A 99 -0.74 -15.86 4.71
C LEU A 99 0.03 -14.79 3.92
N LEU A 100 1.19 -14.36 4.44
CA LEU A 100 2.11 -13.46 3.77
C LEU A 100 2.84 -14.17 2.62
N LEU A 101 3.17 -15.46 2.81
CA LEU A 101 3.78 -16.27 1.76
C LEU A 101 2.85 -16.27 0.53
N PRO A 102 3.36 -15.90 -0.66
CA PRO A 102 2.61 -16.07 -1.89
C PRO A 102 2.50 -17.57 -2.15
N PHE A 103 1.41 -18.19 -1.69
CA PHE A 103 1.02 -19.50 -2.21
C PHE A 103 1.02 -19.38 -3.73
N LYS A 104 1.81 -20.22 -4.40
CA LYS A 104 1.94 -20.37 -5.86
C LYS A 104 0.57 -20.68 -6.47
N GLY A 105 -0.29 -19.69 -6.53
CA GLY A 105 -1.57 -19.68 -7.19
C GLY A 105 -1.44 -18.73 -8.37
N ALA A 106 -0.93 -19.28 -9.47
CA ALA A 106 -0.62 -18.62 -10.73
C ALA A 106 0.50 -17.58 -10.65
N ALA A 107 1.56 -17.86 -11.40
CA ALA A 107 2.42 -16.86 -11.97
C ALA A 107 1.58 -15.82 -12.73
N VAL A 108 1.15 -14.76 -12.06
CA VAL A 108 1.06 -13.47 -12.72
C VAL A 108 2.45 -12.89 -12.57
N LEU A 109 3.27 -13.16 -13.59
CA LEU A 109 4.43 -12.36 -13.94
C LEU A 109 3.94 -10.91 -14.10
N GLN A 110 3.89 -10.18 -13.02
CA GLN A 110 4.13 -8.75 -13.05
C GLN A 110 5.49 -8.59 -12.37
N PRO A 111 6.52 -8.09 -13.07
CA PRO A 111 7.76 -7.69 -12.44
C PRO A 111 7.44 -6.43 -11.62
N VAL A 112 6.83 -6.61 -10.45
CA VAL A 112 6.85 -5.57 -9.43
C VAL A 112 8.26 -5.67 -8.86
N GLY A 113 9.07 -4.69 -9.27
CA GLY A 113 10.49 -4.56 -8.99
C GLY A 113 10.83 -5.11 -7.61
N SER A 114 11.68 -6.12 -7.64
CA SER A 114 12.56 -6.47 -6.54
C SER A 114 13.55 -5.33 -6.34
N GLU A 115 13.06 -4.18 -5.88
CA GLU A 115 13.92 -3.12 -5.39
C GLU A 115 14.34 -3.55 -3.98
N HIS A 116 15.43 -4.29 -3.97
CA HIS A 116 16.30 -4.56 -2.85
C HIS A 116 16.31 -3.37 -1.87
N PHE A 117 15.76 -3.59 -0.67
CA PHE A 117 15.89 -2.70 0.50
C PHE A 117 17.33 -2.64 1.07
N PHE A 118 18.32 -3.00 0.26
CA PHE A 118 19.74 -3.08 0.63
C PHE A 118 20.58 -2.58 -0.56
N ASP A 119 20.70 -1.27 -0.70
CA ASP A 119 21.96 -0.71 -1.20
C ASP A 119 22.24 0.64 -0.55
N MET A 120 23.06 0.59 0.48
CA MET A 120 23.61 1.75 1.17
C MET A 120 25.10 1.78 0.84
N ASN A 121 25.47 2.05 -0.42
CA ASN A 121 26.80 2.56 -0.71
C ASN A 121 26.94 3.14 -2.13
N GLN A 122 27.74 4.20 -2.19
CA GLN A 122 28.62 4.52 -3.32
C GLN A 122 28.06 5.33 -4.51
N SER A 123 27.97 6.63 -4.26
CA SER A 123 28.68 7.68 -5.01
C SER A 123 29.27 7.30 -6.40
N GLY A 124 28.70 7.93 -7.44
CA GLY A 124 29.44 8.43 -8.61
C GLY A 124 29.64 7.46 -9.77
N ALA A 125 28.71 7.47 -10.73
CA ALA A 125 29.03 7.28 -12.16
C ALA A 125 27.85 7.73 -13.03
N LYS A 126 28.10 8.72 -13.91
CA LYS A 126 27.24 9.02 -15.05
C LYS A 126 27.24 7.82 -16.00
N LYS A 127 26.06 7.39 -16.46
CA LYS A 127 25.94 6.61 -17.70
C LYS A 127 24.62 6.98 -18.37
N ASP A 128 24.78 7.62 -19.53
CA ASP A 128 23.73 7.86 -20.50
C ASP A 128 23.22 6.51 -21.03
N THR A 129 21.93 6.25 -20.88
CA THR A 129 21.19 5.26 -21.68
C THR A 129 19.87 5.87 -22.11
N PRO A 130 19.58 5.91 -23.42
CA PRO A 130 18.29 6.37 -23.91
C PRO A 130 17.28 5.25 -23.73
N TYR A 131 16.32 5.44 -22.81
CA TYR A 131 15.15 4.58 -22.70
C TYR A 131 13.91 5.40 -22.40
N ASP A 132 13.10 5.47 -23.46
CA ASP A 132 11.65 5.42 -23.56
C ASP A 132 10.77 6.17 -22.57
N ASP A 133 9.85 6.89 -23.19
CA ASP A 133 9.08 8.03 -22.72
C ASP A 133 7.75 7.57 -22.14
N ASP A 134 7.69 7.37 -20.82
CA ASP A 134 6.42 7.34 -20.07
C ASP A 134 6.28 8.61 -19.20
N ILE A 135 6.66 9.76 -19.76
CA ILE A 135 6.32 11.07 -19.19
C ILE A 135 4.87 11.37 -19.57
N ILE A 136 3.94 11.12 -18.64
CA ILE A 136 2.54 11.54 -18.81
C ILE A 136 2.46 13.05 -18.49
N GLU A 137 2.61 13.89 -19.51
CA GLU A 137 2.33 15.32 -19.42
C GLU A 137 0.81 15.56 -19.39
N GLY A 138 0.32 16.07 -18.26
CA GLY A 138 -1.07 16.48 -18.11
C GLY A 138 -1.28 17.88 -18.68
N GLU A 139 -1.70 17.98 -19.95
CA GLU A 139 -2.17 19.26 -20.48
C GLU A 139 -3.50 19.64 -19.82
N TYR A 140 -3.59 20.86 -19.29
CA TYR A 140 -4.84 21.44 -18.83
C TYR A 140 -5.22 22.60 -19.77
N THR A 141 -6.44 22.55 -20.31
CA THR A 141 -6.99 23.67 -21.08
C THR A 141 -7.99 24.43 -20.22
N VAL A 142 -7.70 25.70 -19.94
CA VAL A 142 -8.67 26.58 -19.27
C VAL A 142 -9.71 26.98 -20.29
N ALA A 143 -10.91 26.41 -20.19
CA ALA A 143 -12.05 26.89 -20.95
C ALA A 143 -12.34 28.35 -20.55
N LYS A 144 -12.02 29.30 -21.43
CA LYS A 144 -12.48 30.68 -21.29
C LYS A 144 -14.01 30.68 -21.44
N PRO A 145 -14.77 31.29 -20.52
CA PRO A 145 -16.20 31.39 -20.67
C PRO A 145 -16.49 32.19 -21.93
N ASP A 146 -17.25 31.58 -22.83
CA ASP A 146 -17.79 32.23 -24.01
C ASP A 146 -18.88 33.21 -23.59
N GLY A 147 -18.82 34.42 -24.16
CA GLY A 147 -19.75 35.51 -23.90
C GLY A 147 -19.09 36.71 -23.22
N ASP A 148 -18.84 37.80 -23.97
CA ASP A 148 -19.93 38.76 -24.13
C ASP A 148 -19.66 39.77 -25.25
N LYS A 149 -20.77 40.33 -25.72
CA LYS A 149 -20.92 41.18 -26.89
C LYS A 149 -20.21 42.53 -26.75
N HIS A 150 -19.45 42.86 -27.79
CA HIS A 150 -19.50 44.14 -28.52
C HIS A 150 -19.94 45.38 -27.72
N ARG A 151 -19.00 46.17 -27.19
CA ARG A 151 -19.22 47.59 -26.88
C ARG A 151 -17.98 48.46 -27.13
N ASN A 152 -18.05 49.14 -28.28
CA ASN A 152 -17.79 50.57 -28.45
C ASN A 152 -16.34 51.05 -28.64
N ALA A 153 -16.04 51.22 -29.92
CA ALA A 153 -15.22 52.28 -30.52
C ALA A 153 -14.83 53.42 -29.57
N ILE A 154 -13.52 53.53 -29.32
CA ILE A 154 -12.88 54.79 -29.00
C ILE A 154 -11.94 55.10 -30.16
N GLU A 155 -12.51 55.68 -31.21
CA GLU A 155 -11.74 56.39 -32.22
C GLU A 155 -12.40 57.75 -32.41
N HIS A 156 -11.83 58.77 -31.76
CA HIS A 156 -11.99 60.14 -32.23
C HIS A 156 -10.74 60.94 -31.89
N LYS A 157 -9.76 60.90 -32.79
CA LYS A 157 -8.71 61.90 -32.86
C LYS A 157 -9.28 63.07 -33.66
N ARG A 158 -9.57 64.19 -32.99
CA ARG A 158 -9.85 65.47 -33.65
C ARG A 158 -8.66 66.37 -33.37
N ASP A 159 -7.88 66.61 -34.42
CA ASP A 159 -6.90 67.69 -34.45
C ASP A 159 -7.68 69.01 -34.50
N GLU A 160 -7.51 69.87 -33.50
CA GLU A 160 -7.82 71.30 -33.62
C GLU A 160 -6.66 72.12 -33.04
N SER A 161 -6.29 73.11 -33.84
CA SER A 161 -5.23 74.10 -33.76
C SER A 161 -5.31 75.06 -32.57
N ILE A 162 -4.16 75.45 -32.02
CA ILE A 162 -3.73 76.86 -31.83
C ILE A 162 -2.21 76.92 -32.05
#